data_AF-A0A0B7N853-F1
#
_entry.id   AF-A0A0B7N853-F1
#
_cell.length_a   1.000
_cell.length_b   1.000
_cell.length_c   1.000
_cell.angle_alpha   90.00
_cell.angle_beta   90.00
_cell.angle_gamma   90.00
#
_symmetry.space_group_name_H-M   'P 1'
#
loop_
_entity.id
_entity.type
_entity.pdbx_description
1 polymer ?
#
loop_
_entity_poly.entity_id
_entity_poly.type
_entity_poly.pdbx_seq_one_letter_code
_entity_poly.pdbx_strand_id
1 'polypeptide(L)'
;MIRALKDVGLFSIMQVKKKRYWPRGMPMEDIIRSLGEEVGDVKVVKSRIDSVFIASLRDKNPRCVIANAESTAAGSTVSRWIDGQTHTFTRPLVFEEYEVNKGAVDTANTRRDNLPSFHYVMKSYD
;
A
#
# COMPACT_ATOMS: atom_id res chain seq x y z
N MET A 1 -13.65 0.73 -9.27
CA MET A 1 -12.31 1.24 -9.63
C MET A 1 -11.35 0.11 -9.95
N ILE A 2 -10.93 -0.73 -8.99
CA ILE A 2 -9.91 -1.77 -9.28
C ILE A 2 -10.33 -2.77 -10.37
N ARG A 3 -11.61 -3.14 -10.43
CA ARG A 3 -12.17 -3.97 -11.50
C ARG A 3 -12.14 -3.27 -12.86
N ALA A 4 -12.58 -2.02 -12.89
CA ALA A 4 -12.53 -1.21 -14.12
C ALA A 4 -11.10 -1.04 -14.65
N LEU A 5 -10.10 -0.90 -13.75
CA LEU A 5 -8.69 -0.88 -14.14
C LEU A 5 -8.25 -2.22 -14.73
N LYS A 6 -8.66 -3.34 -14.11
CA LYS A 6 -8.42 -4.67 -14.65
C LYS A 6 -9.01 -4.84 -16.06
N ASP A 7 -10.24 -4.36 -16.27
CA ASP A 7 -10.96 -4.53 -17.54
C ASP A 7 -10.26 -3.80 -18.71
N VAL A 8 -9.47 -2.76 -18.41
CA VAL A 8 -8.62 -2.04 -19.38
C VAL A 8 -7.17 -2.54 -19.40
N GLY A 9 -6.87 -3.68 -18.76
CA GLY A 9 -5.55 -4.31 -18.75
C GLY A 9 -4.54 -3.67 -17.78
N LEU A 10 -4.99 -2.87 -16.82
CA LEU A 10 -4.14 -2.20 -15.85
C LEU A 10 -4.12 -2.90 -14.49
N PHE A 11 -2.94 -2.87 -13.88
CA PHE A 11 -2.67 -3.33 -12.53
C PHE A 11 -2.76 -2.17 -11.53
N SER A 12 -3.21 -2.47 -10.32
CA SER A 12 -3.42 -1.48 -9.27
C SER A 12 -3.30 -2.11 -7.90
N ILE A 13 -2.55 -1.43 -7.03
CA ILE A 13 -2.46 -1.71 -5.60
C ILE A 13 -2.86 -0.43 -4.87
N MET A 14 -3.86 -0.50 -4.00
CA MET A 14 -4.38 0.67 -3.29
C MET A 14 -4.56 0.38 -1.81
N GLN A 15 -4.00 1.24 -0.95
CA GLN A 15 -4.29 1.19 0.48
C GLN A 15 -5.68 1.75 0.77
N VAL A 16 -6.48 1.01 1.53
CA VAL A 16 -7.85 1.40 1.88
C VAL A 16 -8.04 1.46 3.38
N LYS A 17 -8.48 2.63 3.86
CA LYS A 17 -8.75 2.88 5.29
C LYS A 17 -10.20 2.63 5.70
N LYS A 18 -11.15 2.74 4.77
CA LYS A 18 -12.59 2.65 5.07
C LYS A 18 -13.21 1.47 4.34
N LYS A 19 -13.93 0.63 5.09
CA LYS A 19 -14.67 -0.54 4.59
C LYS A 19 -15.61 -0.24 3.42
N ARG A 20 -16.23 0.95 3.39
CA ARG A 20 -17.17 1.35 2.32
C ARG A 20 -16.56 1.33 0.90
N TYR A 21 -15.22 1.34 0.79
CA TYR A 21 -14.53 1.31 -0.49
C TYR A 21 -14.15 -0.10 -0.94
N TRP A 22 -14.60 -1.12 -0.22
CA TRP A 22 -14.29 -2.49 -0.57
C TRP A 22 -15.02 -2.95 -1.83
N PRO A 23 -14.41 -3.84 -2.62
CA PRO A 23 -15.05 -4.42 -3.80
C PRO A 23 -16.28 -5.22 -3.41
N ARG A 24 -17.32 -5.21 -4.26
CA ARG A 24 -18.50 -6.07 -4.08
C ARG A 24 -18.09 -7.54 -4.08
N GLY A 25 -18.64 -8.33 -3.16
CA GLY A 25 -18.32 -9.76 -3.02
C GLY A 25 -17.15 -10.07 -2.08
N MET A 26 -16.56 -9.05 -1.45
CA MET A 26 -15.63 -9.22 -0.33
C MET A 26 -16.40 -9.39 0.99
N PRO A 27 -15.78 -9.98 2.03
CA PRO A 27 -16.45 -10.24 3.29
C PRO A 27 -17.07 -8.98 3.89
N MET A 28 -18.23 -9.14 4.53
CA MET A 28 -18.83 -8.06 5.31
C MET A 28 -18.08 -7.83 6.62
N GLU A 29 -17.19 -8.72 7.04
CA GLU A 29 -16.39 -8.53 8.25
C GLU A 29 -15.16 -7.70 7.97
N ASP A 30 -14.82 -6.81 8.90
CA ASP A 30 -13.62 -5.98 8.76
C ASP A 30 -12.36 -6.86 8.91
N ILE A 31 -11.57 -7.03 7.84
CA ILE A 31 -10.42 -7.90 7.80
C ILE A 31 -9.35 -7.39 8.77
N ILE A 32 -9.31 -6.07 8.98
CA ILE A 32 -8.43 -5.41 9.93
C ILE A 32 -8.81 -5.78 11.37
N ARG A 33 -10.12 -5.86 11.67
CA ARG A 33 -10.58 -6.29 13.00
C ARG A 33 -10.31 -7.77 13.26
N SER A 34 -10.32 -8.57 12.20
CA SER A 34 -10.07 -10.00 12.26
C SER A 34 -8.60 -10.39 12.05
N LEU A 35 -7.72 -9.39 12.06
CA LEU A 35 -6.27 -9.54 11.98
C LEU A 35 -5.74 -9.95 13.36
N GLY A 36 -4.80 -10.89 13.41
CA GLY A 36 -4.19 -11.30 14.67
C GLY A 36 -3.46 -10.15 15.37
N GLU A 37 -3.16 -10.32 16.65
CA GLU A 37 -2.62 -9.26 17.50
C GLU A 37 -1.12 -9.04 17.29
N GLU A 38 -0.41 -9.99 16.68
CA GLU A 38 1.04 -9.94 16.56
C GLU A 38 1.50 -9.09 15.37
N VAL A 39 2.60 -8.36 15.57
CA VAL A 39 3.25 -7.62 14.49
C VAL A 39 3.72 -8.60 13.42
N GLY A 40 3.33 -8.34 12.18
CA GLY A 40 3.59 -9.23 11.06
C GLY A 40 2.42 -10.14 10.69
N ASP A 41 1.34 -10.15 11.48
CA ASP A 41 0.15 -10.91 11.12
C ASP A 41 -0.44 -10.43 9.80
N VAL A 42 -0.74 -11.40 8.94
CA VAL A 42 -1.27 -11.18 7.60
C VAL A 42 -2.58 -11.92 7.46
N LYS A 43 -3.57 -11.22 6.89
CA LYS A 43 -4.83 -11.85 6.47
C LYS A 43 -5.13 -11.47 5.03
N VAL A 44 -5.44 -12.47 4.22
CA VAL A 44 -5.71 -12.29 2.80
C VAL A 44 -7.07 -12.87 2.48
N VAL A 45 -7.88 -12.12 1.76
CA VAL A 45 -9.14 -12.59 1.21
C VAL A 45 -9.14 -12.39 -0.29
N LYS A 46 -9.23 -13.51 -1.01
CA LYS A 46 -9.35 -13.50 -2.47
C LYS A 46 -10.82 -13.48 -2.84
N SER A 47 -11.14 -12.70 -3.86
CA SER A 47 -12.44 -12.75 -4.50
C SER A 47 -12.67 -14.12 -5.12
N ARG A 48 -13.93 -14.59 -5.09
CA ARG A 48 -14.33 -15.85 -5.72
C ARG A 48 -14.65 -15.69 -7.21
N ILE A 49 -14.80 -14.45 -7.67
CA ILE A 49 -15.39 -14.11 -8.98
C ILE A 49 -14.32 -13.53 -9.91
N ASP A 50 -13.23 -13.01 -9.37
CA ASP A 50 -12.15 -12.38 -10.13
C ASP A 50 -10.80 -12.52 -9.39
N SER A 51 -9.75 -12.00 -10.02
CA SER A 51 -8.38 -12.00 -9.48
C SER A 51 -8.11 -10.84 -8.51
N VAL A 52 -9.14 -10.22 -7.97
CA VAL A 52 -9.00 -9.15 -6.96
C VAL A 52 -8.87 -9.79 -5.59
N PHE A 53 -7.99 -9.25 -4.75
CA PHE A 53 -7.88 -9.65 -3.36
C PHE A 53 -7.74 -8.44 -2.45
N ILE A 54 -8.07 -8.64 -1.18
CA ILE A 54 -7.76 -7.72 -0.10
C ILE A 54 -6.71 -8.40 0.79
N ALA A 55 -5.66 -7.68 1.14
CA ALA A 55 -4.68 -8.11 2.12
C ALA A 55 -4.59 -7.10 3.25
N SER A 56 -4.55 -7.57 4.49
CA SER A 56 -4.25 -6.76 5.67
C SER A 56 -2.97 -7.25 6.35
N LEU A 57 -2.19 -6.30 6.86
CA LEU A 57 -0.92 -6.53 7.54
C LEU A 57 -0.89 -5.74 8.85
N ARG A 58 -0.50 -6.40 9.94
CA ARG A 58 -0.28 -5.78 11.25
C ARG A 58 1.13 -5.21 11.28
N ASP A 59 1.28 -3.98 10.82
CA ASP A 59 2.47 -3.16 11.07
C ASP A 59 2.19 -2.25 12.29
N LYS A 60 3.02 -1.24 12.56
CA LYS A 60 2.78 -0.23 13.61
C LYS A 60 1.32 0.27 13.66
N ASN A 61 0.76 0.50 12.47
CA ASN A 61 -0.67 0.70 12.28
C ASN A 61 -1.18 -0.38 11.34
N PRO A 62 -2.33 -1.02 11.60
CA PRO A 62 -2.90 -1.99 10.70
C PRO A 62 -3.13 -1.38 9.31
N ARG A 63 -2.63 -2.05 8.28
CA ARG A 63 -2.79 -1.62 6.88
C ARG A 63 -3.67 -2.61 6.16
N CYS A 64 -4.41 -2.11 5.19
CA CYS A 64 -5.25 -2.89 4.30
C CYS A 64 -5.03 -2.38 2.88
N VAL A 65 -4.74 -3.29 1.96
CA VAL A 65 -4.57 -3.02 0.53
C VAL A 65 -5.57 -3.86 -0.27
N ILE A 66 -6.08 -3.27 -1.36
CA ILE A 66 -6.82 -3.99 -2.39
C ILE A 66 -5.93 -4.03 -3.62
N ALA A 67 -5.75 -5.21 -4.20
CA ALA A 67 -4.93 -5.40 -5.37
C ALA A 67 -5.60 -6.35 -6.39
N ASN A 68 -5.35 -6.11 -7.66
CA ASN A 68 -5.67 -7.02 -8.78
C ASN A 68 -4.40 -7.55 -9.46
N ALA A 69 -3.26 -7.24 -8.87
CA ALA A 69 -1.91 -7.49 -9.34
C ALA A 69 -1.10 -8.05 -8.17
N GLU A 70 0.07 -8.60 -8.50
CA GLU A 70 1.02 -9.14 -7.54
C GLU A 70 0.57 -10.34 -6.70
N SER A 71 1.58 -10.96 -6.09
CA SER A 71 1.39 -12.14 -5.27
C SER A 71 1.11 -11.80 -3.80
N THR A 72 0.24 -12.61 -3.20
CA THR A 72 0.03 -12.65 -1.75
C THR A 72 1.04 -13.57 -1.06
N ALA A 73 2.04 -14.07 -1.79
CA ALA A 73 3.10 -14.90 -1.25
C ALA A 73 3.98 -14.11 -0.26
N ALA A 74 4.68 -14.85 0.58
CA ALA A 74 5.75 -14.34 1.41
C ALA A 74 6.78 -13.61 0.53
N GLY A 75 7.03 -12.34 0.85
CA GLY A 75 8.10 -11.54 0.28
C GLY A 75 9.33 -11.59 1.18
N SER A 76 10.02 -10.46 1.27
CA SER A 76 11.19 -10.26 2.10
C SER A 76 10.85 -10.13 3.59
N THR A 77 11.83 -10.50 4.42
CA THR A 77 11.80 -10.26 5.86
C THR A 77 12.18 -8.82 6.14
N VAL A 78 11.35 -8.11 6.89
CA VAL A 78 11.56 -6.71 7.23
C VAL A 78 11.71 -6.57 8.74
N SER A 79 12.74 -5.86 9.17
CA SER A 79 12.91 -5.43 10.57
C SER A 79 12.43 -3.99 10.73
N ARG A 80 11.54 -3.78 11.71
CA ARG A 80 10.88 -2.50 12.00
C ARG A 80 10.99 -2.19 13.47
N TRP A 81 11.38 -0.96 13.80
CA TRP A 81 11.31 -0.45 15.17
C TRP A 81 9.88 0.00 15.49
N ILE A 82 9.20 -0.75 16.36
CA ILE A 82 7.81 -0.52 16.77
C ILE A 82 7.76 -0.57 18.30
N ASP A 83 7.14 0.43 18.93
CA ASP A 83 6.92 0.51 20.37
C ASP A 83 8.16 0.25 21.25
N GLY A 84 9.33 0.69 20.77
CA GLY A 84 10.59 0.57 21.52
C GLY A 84 11.33 -0.76 21.33
N GLN A 85 10.85 -1.63 20.46
CA GLN A 85 11.50 -2.91 20.13
C GLN A 85 11.61 -3.13 18.62
N THR A 86 12.61 -3.92 18.21
CA THR A 86 12.74 -4.37 16.82
C THR A 86 11.89 -5.60 16.60
N HIS A 87 10.87 -5.47 15.75
CA HIS A 87 10.07 -6.59 15.27
C HIS A 87 10.56 -7.01 13.89
N THR A 88 10.79 -8.31 13.70
CA THR A 88 11.20 -8.89 12.42
C THR A 88 10.10 -9.80 11.93
N PHE A 89 9.55 -9.50 10.76
CA PHE A 89 8.45 -10.27 10.19
C PHE A 89 8.52 -10.34 8.67
N THR A 90 7.92 -11.37 8.09
CA THR A 90 7.83 -11.53 6.65
C THR A 90 6.70 -10.70 6.09
N ARG A 91 7.02 -9.80 5.16
CA ARG A 91 6.02 -8.94 4.50
C ARG A 91 5.56 -9.59 3.19
N PRO A 92 4.26 -9.61 2.88
CA PRO A 92 3.80 -10.07 1.57
C PRO A 92 4.25 -9.15 0.43
N LEU A 93 4.56 -9.71 -0.74
CA LEU A 93 5.07 -8.97 -1.91
C LEU A 93 4.19 -7.77 -2.31
N VAL A 94 2.87 -7.93 -2.27
CA VAL A 94 1.92 -6.83 -2.55
C VAL A 94 2.16 -5.58 -1.68
N PHE A 95 2.61 -5.74 -0.44
CA PHE A 95 2.92 -4.60 0.43
C PHE A 95 4.30 -4.02 0.14
N GLU A 96 5.25 -4.81 -0.34
CA GLU A 96 6.56 -4.32 -0.75
C GLU A 96 6.44 -3.43 -1.98
N GLU A 97 5.74 -3.91 -3.00
CA GLU A 97 5.52 -3.13 -4.22
C GLU A 97 4.76 -1.83 -3.93
N TYR A 98 3.75 -1.90 -3.06
CA TYR A 98 3.06 -0.70 -2.60
C TYR A 98 4.01 0.30 -1.93
N GLU A 99 4.88 -0.15 -1.03
CA GLU A 99 5.79 0.75 -0.31
C GLU A 99 6.86 1.35 -1.22
N VAL A 100 7.34 0.61 -2.22
CA VAL A 100 8.30 1.10 -3.22
C VAL A 100 7.68 2.20 -4.09
N ASN A 101 6.43 2.02 -4.52
CA ASN A 101 5.84 2.89 -5.54
C ASN A 101 4.98 4.04 -4.99
N LYS A 102 4.46 3.97 -3.75
CA LYS A 102 3.54 4.97 -3.20
C LYS A 102 4.09 6.41 -3.16
N GLY A 103 5.41 6.55 -3.10
CA GLY A 103 6.09 7.85 -2.95
C GLY A 103 6.50 8.51 -4.28
N ALA A 104 6.24 7.87 -5.43
CA ALA A 104 6.76 8.35 -6.71
C ALA A 104 6.29 9.78 -7.06
N VAL A 105 4.99 10.05 -6.88
CA VAL A 105 4.40 11.37 -7.16
C VAL A 105 4.90 12.42 -6.16
N ASP A 106 4.97 12.07 -4.87
CA ASP A 106 5.47 12.95 -3.82
C ASP A 106 6.95 13.31 -4.03
N THR A 107 7.76 12.33 -4.44
CA THR A 107 9.17 12.52 -4.80
C THR A 107 9.30 13.47 -6.00
N ALA A 108 8.46 13.30 -7.02
CA ALA A 108 8.46 14.19 -8.19
C ALA A 108 8.04 15.62 -7.82
N ASN A 109 7.02 15.77 -6.96
CA ASN A 109 6.59 17.08 -6.46
C ASN A 109 7.67 17.75 -5.63
N THR A 110 8.31 17.02 -4.72
CA THR A 110 9.42 17.54 -3.90
C THR A 110 10.58 18.02 -4.78
N ARG A 111 10.90 17.28 -5.85
CA ARG A 111 11.92 17.72 -6.82
C ARG A 111 11.52 19.02 -7.51
N ARG A 112 10.25 19.14 -7.93
CA ARG A 112 9.72 20.36 -8.55
C ARG A 112 9.76 21.55 -7.59
N ASP A 113 9.35 21.35 -6.34
CA ASP A 113 9.24 22.43 -5.36
C ASP A 113 10.62 22.92 -4.89
N ASN A 114 11.66 22.07 -4.96
CA ASN A 114 13.04 22.45 -4.70
C ASN A 114 13.75 23.15 -5.89
N LEU A 115 13.09 23.27 -7.05
CA LEU A 115 13.69 24.03 -8.15
C LEU A 115 13.73 25.52 -7.77
N PRO A 116 14.87 26.19 -8.01
CA PRO A 116 14.98 27.61 -7.70
C PRO A 116 13.93 28.38 -8.51
N SER A 117 13.20 29.27 -7.83
CA SER A 117 12.18 30.07 -8.50
C SER A 117 12.84 30.97 -9.55
N PHE A 118 12.16 31.17 -10.68
CA PHE A 118 12.66 32.03 -11.75
C PHE A 118 13.02 33.44 -11.23
N HIS A 119 12.24 33.97 -10.29
CA HIS A 119 12.51 35.27 -9.65
C HIS A 119 13.77 35.28 -8.78
N TYR A 120 14.12 34.15 -8.16
CA TYR A 120 15.36 34.02 -7.38
C TYR A 120 16.57 33.97 -8.30
N VAL A 121 16.49 33.21 -9.40
CA VAL A 121 17.56 33.12 -10.42
C VAL A 121 17.81 34.47 -11.10
N MET A 122 16.76 35.23 -11.43
CA MET A 122 16.91 36.54 -12.07
C MET A 122 17.55 37.60 -11.17
N LYS A 123 17.36 37.53 -9.84
CA LYS A 123 17.98 38.46 -8.88
C LYS A 123 19.47 38.21 -8.64
N SER A 124 19.98 37.01 -8.94
CA SER A 124 21.40 36.68 -8.79
C SER A 124 22.28 37.08 -9.98
N TYR A 125 21.73 37.81 -10.96
CA TYR A 125 22.45 38.31 -12.14
C TYR A 125 22.87 39.79 -12.03
N ASP A 126 22.69 40.42 -10.87
CA ASP A 126 23.30 41.72 -10.54
C ASP A 126 24.72 41.52 -9.98
#